data_AF-A0A5A8D709-F1
#
_entry.id   AF-A0A5A8D709-F1
#
_cell.length_a   1.000
_cell.length_b   1.000
_cell.length_c   1.000
_cell.angle_alpha   90.00
_cell.angle_beta   90.00
_cell.angle_gamma   90.00
#
_symmetry.space_group_name_H-M   'P 1'
#
loop_
_entity.id
_entity.type
_entity.pdbx_description
1 polymer ?
#
loop_
_entity_poly.entity_id
_entity_poly.type
_entity_poly.pdbx_seq_one_letter_code
_entity_poly.pdbx_strand_id
1 'polypeptide(L)'
;MRVRPRCLGRGIIYVSDTELDWLPVSEAWISGQDAPMRETLRDLVCALHRQLHPGGPRPHVPLLTRECTEVMYLSRVGRVSSAMELLTSLLSQVGGTMPSDKASAGFAMALERLFCFALAWSVGGLLEPADRKRLHKFMESHAKPGAMPAIDGDRTIFESRVDTKTLEWSSWKPDAWEYPDDEGGLNFSNLLVPTMDSTRSIFLLRTIQDRRIPILMVGGPGTAKTSTALMFLASLDPATMLSKRVNFSSATTPRMFQDSVEASLDKRGGRTFGPVNGKDMTVFVDDISMPAQP
;
A
#
# COMPACT_ATOMS: atom_id res chain seq x y z
N MET A 1 10.22 -9.74 25.32
CA MET A 1 10.61 -9.52 26.74
C MET A 1 9.43 -8.94 27.52
N ARG A 2 8.86 -9.69 28.48
CA ARG A 2 7.86 -9.14 29.43
C ARG A 2 8.61 -8.58 30.66
N VAL A 3 8.42 -7.31 30.97
CA VAL A 3 9.10 -6.64 32.08
C VAL A 3 8.33 -6.91 33.37
N ARG A 4 9.03 -7.29 34.45
CA ARG A 4 8.39 -7.47 35.77
C ARG A 4 7.97 -6.11 36.34
N PRO A 5 6.83 -6.01 37.04
CA PRO A 5 6.30 -4.74 37.57
C PRO A 5 7.28 -3.93 38.42
N ARG A 6 8.23 -4.59 39.11
CA ARG A 6 9.27 -3.94 39.92
C ARG A 6 10.23 -3.03 39.14
N CYS A 7 10.30 -3.15 37.81
CA CYS A 7 11.17 -2.33 36.97
C CYS A 7 10.50 -1.03 36.47
N LEU A 8 9.19 -0.84 36.71
CA LEU A 8 8.39 0.29 36.18
C LEU A 8 8.27 1.46 37.18
N GLY A 9 9.37 1.86 37.81
CA GLY A 9 9.35 2.82 38.93
C GLY A 9 9.50 4.31 38.58
N ARG A 10 9.62 4.70 37.30
CA ARG A 10 10.03 6.06 36.89
C ARG A 10 8.97 6.84 36.08
N GLY A 11 7.70 6.51 36.29
CA GLY A 11 6.56 7.15 35.62
C GLY A 11 6.15 6.40 34.35
N ILE A 12 4.85 6.17 34.20
CA ILE A 12 4.24 5.58 33.01
C ILE A 12 3.12 6.53 32.59
N ILE A 13 3.15 6.96 31.33
CA ILE A 13 2.04 7.70 30.74
C ILE A 13 1.27 6.69 29.89
N TYR A 14 0.01 6.46 30.26
CA TYR A 14 -0.92 5.67 29.46
C TYR A 14 -1.65 6.60 28.51
N VAL A 15 -1.60 6.31 27.22
CA VAL A 15 -2.36 7.02 26.20
C VAL A 15 -3.44 6.08 25.70
N SER A 16 -4.69 6.54 25.67
CA SER A 16 -5.81 5.73 25.22
C SER A 16 -5.90 5.71 23.69
N ASP A 17 -6.21 4.55 23.12
CA ASP A 17 -6.48 4.38 21.68
C ASP A 17 -7.68 5.22 21.19
N THR A 18 -8.54 5.68 22.11
CA THR A 18 -9.68 6.55 21.80
C THR A 18 -9.28 8.02 21.63
N GLU A 19 -8.19 8.45 22.26
CA GLU A 19 -7.72 9.84 22.22
C GLU A 19 -6.84 10.12 20.99
N LEU A 20 -6.14 9.08 20.49
CA LEU A 20 -5.30 9.14 19.29
C LEU A 20 -5.79 8.17 18.20
N ASP A 21 -7.06 8.30 17.82
CA ASP A 21 -7.62 7.51 16.73
C ASP A 21 -7.20 8.06 15.35
N TRP A 22 -7.76 7.51 14.28
CA TRP A 22 -7.37 7.82 12.90
C TRP A 22 -7.74 9.25 12.42
N LEU A 23 -8.69 9.92 13.07
CA LEU A 23 -9.18 11.23 12.63
C LEU A 23 -8.12 12.35 12.80
N PRO A 24 -7.49 12.54 13.98
CA PRO A 24 -6.36 13.46 14.12
C PRO A 24 -5.22 13.24 13.12
N VAL A 25 -4.90 11.97 12.84
CA VAL A 25 -3.86 11.60 11.86
C VAL A 25 -4.26 12.04 10.44
N SER A 26 -5.53 11.87 10.09
CA SER A 26 -6.07 12.32 8.80
C SER A 26 -6.02 13.84 8.67
N GLU A 27 -6.46 14.58 9.70
CA GLU A 27 -6.44 16.05 9.69
C GLU A 27 -5.02 16.61 9.63
N ALA A 28 -4.07 15.98 10.34
CA ALA A 28 -2.66 16.36 10.24
C ALA A 28 -2.15 16.21 8.80
N TRP A 29 -2.43 15.09 8.13
CA TRP A 29 -2.06 14.89 6.73
C TRP A 29 -2.76 15.87 5.77
N ILE A 30 -4.06 16.11 5.96
CA ILE A 30 -4.87 17.08 5.19
C ILE A 30 -4.31 18.51 5.34
N SER A 31 -3.88 18.89 6.54
CA SER A 31 -3.36 20.23 6.82
C SER A 31 -2.12 20.58 5.97
N GLY A 32 -1.32 19.57 5.60
CA GLY A 32 -0.15 19.71 4.73
C GLY A 32 -0.48 19.86 3.24
N GLN A 33 -1.75 19.72 2.83
CA GLN A 33 -2.18 19.83 1.44
C GLN A 33 -2.54 21.27 1.06
N ASP A 34 -2.58 21.55 -0.26
CA ASP A 34 -3.00 22.84 -0.83
C ASP A 34 -4.43 23.21 -0.41
N ALA A 35 -4.74 24.50 -0.27
CA ALA A 35 -6.01 24.96 0.30
C ALA A 35 -7.28 24.40 -0.39
N PRO A 36 -7.43 24.38 -1.73
CA PRO A 36 -8.62 23.82 -2.38
C PRO A 36 -8.72 22.29 -2.26
N MET A 37 -7.57 21.61 -2.30
CA MET A 37 -7.50 20.16 -2.14
C MET A 37 -7.84 19.75 -0.71
N ARG A 38 -7.41 20.56 0.27
CA ARG A 38 -7.68 20.39 1.69
C ARG A 38 -9.17 20.38 2.00
N GLU A 39 -9.94 21.30 1.41
CA GLU A 39 -11.40 21.36 1.61
C GLU A 39 -12.08 20.09 1.09
N THR A 40 -11.77 19.69 -0.14
CA THR A 40 -12.35 18.48 -0.74
C THR A 40 -11.96 17.21 0.04
N LEU A 41 -10.70 17.07 0.44
CA LEU A 41 -10.24 15.93 1.24
C LEU A 41 -10.89 15.89 2.61
N ARG A 42 -11.05 17.05 3.26
CA ARG A 42 -11.74 17.15 4.54
C ARG A 42 -13.18 16.71 4.42
N ASP A 43 -13.90 17.11 3.38
CA ASP A 43 -15.27 16.68 3.14
C ASP A 43 -15.38 15.16 2.97
N LEU A 44 -14.47 14.55 2.19
CA LEU A 44 -14.41 13.10 2.00
C LEU A 44 -14.13 12.35 3.30
N VAL A 45 -13.14 12.81 4.08
CA VAL A 45 -12.79 12.21 5.38
C VAL A 45 -13.91 12.39 6.39
N CYS A 46 -14.56 13.55 6.44
CA CYS A 46 -15.70 13.81 7.32
C CYS A 46 -16.90 12.95 6.94
N ALA A 47 -17.16 12.75 5.64
CA ALA A 47 -18.19 11.84 5.17
C ALA A 47 -17.90 10.40 5.62
N LEU A 48 -16.67 9.92 5.40
CA LEU A 48 -16.23 8.60 5.87
C LEU A 48 -16.37 8.47 7.39
N HIS A 49 -15.94 9.48 8.15
CA HIS A 49 -16.03 9.50 9.61
C HIS A 49 -17.49 9.39 10.09
N ARG A 50 -18.39 10.17 9.50
CA ARG A 50 -19.83 10.14 9.82
C ARG A 50 -20.44 8.75 9.59
N GLN A 51 -20.03 8.05 8.54
CA GLN A 51 -20.53 6.69 8.27
C GLN A 51 -19.97 5.63 9.20
N LEU A 52 -18.76 5.83 9.73
CA LEU A 52 -18.10 4.90 10.63
C LEU A 52 -18.40 5.18 12.12
N HIS A 53 -19.05 6.30 12.44
CA HIS A 53 -19.35 6.69 13.80
C HIS A 53 -20.42 5.74 14.41
N PRO A 54 -20.25 5.26 15.66
CA PRO A 54 -21.19 4.33 16.30
C PRO A 54 -22.64 4.82 16.39
N GLY A 55 -22.85 6.14 16.38
CA GLY A 55 -24.18 6.79 16.36
C GLY A 55 -24.66 7.20 14.96
N GLY A 56 -23.97 6.79 13.89
CA GLY A 56 -24.35 7.07 12.52
C GLY A 56 -25.60 6.28 12.07
N PRO A 57 -26.19 6.63 10.92
CA PRO A 57 -27.42 5.99 10.43
C PRO A 57 -27.30 4.48 10.17
N ARG A 58 -26.07 3.94 10.11
CA ARG A 58 -25.77 2.50 10.01
C ARG A 58 -24.50 2.16 10.81
N PRO A 59 -24.59 1.81 12.10
CA PRO A 59 -23.43 1.50 12.97
C PRO A 59 -22.61 0.25 12.56
N HIS A 60 -22.95 -0.38 11.44
CA HIS A 60 -22.55 -1.74 11.10
C HIS A 60 -22.00 -1.77 9.68
N VAL A 61 -20.79 -1.22 9.50
CA VAL A 61 -19.98 -1.61 8.36
C VAL A 61 -18.60 -2.04 8.88
N PRO A 62 -18.21 -3.32 8.64
CA PRO A 62 -16.98 -3.94 9.14
C PRO A 62 -15.64 -3.29 8.75
N LEU A 63 -15.64 -2.18 7.99
CA LEU A 63 -14.46 -1.64 7.30
C LEU A 63 -13.24 -1.44 8.22
N LEU A 64 -13.47 -1.20 9.51
CA LEU A 64 -12.47 -0.94 10.54
C LEU A 64 -12.71 -1.73 11.84
N THR A 65 -13.62 -2.72 11.84
CA THR A 65 -14.05 -3.45 13.06
C THR A 65 -14.02 -4.97 12.84
N ARG A 66 -14.06 -5.72 13.95
CA ARG A 66 -13.82 -7.19 14.08
C ARG A 66 -14.71 -8.12 13.21
N GLU A 67 -15.59 -7.59 12.37
CA GLU A 67 -16.56 -8.35 11.57
C GLU A 67 -16.02 -8.77 10.19
N CYS A 68 -14.89 -8.21 9.76
CA CYS A 68 -14.17 -8.63 8.57
C CYS A 68 -13.15 -9.73 8.88
N THR A 69 -13.03 -10.68 7.96
CA THR A 69 -11.92 -11.64 7.94
C THR A 69 -10.70 -11.03 7.27
N GLU A 70 -9.63 -10.89 8.06
CA GLU A 70 -8.40 -10.24 7.65
C GLU A 70 -7.24 -11.23 7.72
N VAL A 71 -6.36 -11.16 6.73
CA VAL A 71 -5.15 -12.00 6.66
C VAL A 71 -4.13 -11.61 7.73
N MET A 72 -4.15 -10.34 8.17
CA MET A 72 -3.27 -9.79 9.20
C MET A 72 -3.98 -8.67 9.94
N TYR A 73 -3.78 -8.59 11.26
CA TYR A 73 -4.26 -7.47 12.05
C TYR A 73 -3.52 -6.18 11.67
N LEU A 74 -4.27 -5.14 11.34
CA LEU A 74 -3.78 -3.77 11.18
C LEU A 74 -4.67 -2.81 11.98
N SER A 75 -4.04 -1.89 12.73
CA SER A 75 -4.77 -0.88 13.50
C SER A 75 -5.58 0.05 12.59
N ARG A 76 -6.63 0.66 13.13
CA ARG A 76 -7.47 1.62 12.37
C ARG A 76 -6.64 2.79 11.83
N VAL A 77 -5.75 3.30 12.67
CA VAL A 77 -4.77 4.33 12.29
C VAL A 77 -3.89 3.82 11.14
N GLY A 78 -3.33 2.61 11.25
CA GLY A 78 -2.48 2.03 10.21
C GLY A 78 -3.17 1.96 8.84
N ARG A 79 -4.44 1.51 8.80
CA ARG A 79 -5.22 1.45 7.54
C ARG A 79 -5.39 2.81 6.89
N VAL A 80 -5.74 3.81 7.70
CA VAL A 80 -5.98 5.18 7.22
C VAL A 80 -4.67 5.82 6.80
N SER A 81 -3.58 5.64 7.58
CA SER A 81 -2.25 6.09 7.20
C SER A 81 -1.81 5.49 5.86
N SER A 82 -1.99 4.18 5.66
CA SER A 82 -1.69 3.55 4.36
C SER A 82 -2.54 4.11 3.21
N ALA A 83 -3.82 4.42 3.46
CA ALA A 83 -4.68 5.06 2.45
C ALA A 83 -4.18 6.46 2.09
N MET A 84 -3.77 7.28 3.07
CA MET A 84 -3.22 8.61 2.83
C MET A 84 -1.85 8.55 2.12
N GLU A 85 -1.01 7.59 2.48
CA GLU A 85 0.28 7.37 1.81
C GLU A 85 0.12 6.99 0.35
N LEU A 86 -0.75 6.01 0.07
CA LEU A 86 -1.09 5.58 -1.29
C LEU A 86 -1.73 6.72 -2.09
N LEU A 87 -2.65 7.47 -1.49
CA LEU A 87 -3.27 8.63 -2.13
C LEU A 87 -2.22 9.71 -2.45
N THR A 88 -1.29 9.99 -1.54
CA THR A 88 -0.23 10.96 -1.79
C THR A 88 0.69 10.50 -2.94
N SER A 89 1.03 9.21 -2.99
CA SER A 89 1.78 8.64 -4.11
C SER A 89 1.03 8.81 -5.44
N LEU A 90 -0.26 8.48 -5.48
CA LEU A 90 -1.08 8.65 -6.68
C LEU A 90 -1.15 10.12 -7.11
N LEU A 91 -1.38 11.04 -6.18
CA LEU A 91 -1.42 12.48 -6.44
C LEU A 91 -0.09 12.99 -7.02
N SER A 92 1.04 12.46 -6.56
CA SER A 92 2.34 12.83 -7.13
C SER A 92 2.51 12.39 -8.59
N GLN A 93 1.93 11.24 -8.97
CA GLN A 93 1.96 10.74 -10.35
C GLN A 93 1.01 11.50 -11.28
N VAL A 94 -0.15 11.93 -10.77
CA VAL A 94 -1.16 12.63 -11.57
C VAL A 94 -1.09 14.16 -11.48
N GLY A 95 -0.13 14.72 -10.73
CA GLY A 95 -0.07 16.15 -10.46
C GLY A 95 -0.05 17.05 -11.72
N GLY A 96 0.54 16.57 -12.81
CA GLY A 96 0.54 17.26 -14.11
C GLY A 96 -0.75 17.10 -14.94
N THR A 97 -1.60 16.16 -14.57
CA THR A 97 -2.85 15.80 -15.29
C THR A 97 -4.10 16.31 -14.57
N MET A 98 -4.00 16.55 -13.26
CA MET A 98 -5.11 17.10 -12.49
C MET A 98 -5.57 18.45 -13.09
N PRO A 99 -6.90 18.72 -13.13
CA PRO A 99 -7.41 20.00 -13.61
C PRO A 99 -6.76 21.18 -12.87
N SER A 100 -6.34 22.20 -13.61
CA SER A 100 -5.67 23.38 -13.06
C SER A 100 -6.57 24.18 -12.11
N ASP A 101 -7.86 24.23 -12.44
CA ASP A 101 -8.89 24.77 -11.55
C ASP A 101 -9.23 23.75 -10.46
N LYS A 102 -8.55 23.90 -9.31
CA LYS A 102 -8.76 23.05 -8.13
C LYS A 102 -10.11 23.24 -7.44
N ALA A 103 -10.88 24.27 -7.81
CA ALA A 103 -12.25 24.46 -7.34
C ALA A 103 -13.30 23.82 -8.28
N SER A 104 -12.88 23.32 -9.44
CA SER A 104 -13.78 22.71 -10.42
C SER A 104 -14.37 21.39 -9.93
N ALA A 105 -15.61 21.09 -10.38
CA ALA A 105 -16.24 19.80 -10.14
C ALA A 105 -15.43 18.63 -10.72
N GLY A 106 -14.69 18.87 -11.82
CA GLY A 106 -13.78 17.88 -12.41
C GLY A 106 -12.61 17.52 -11.50
N PHE A 107 -12.00 18.52 -10.85
CA PHE A 107 -10.93 18.29 -9.87
C PHE A 107 -11.44 17.49 -8.67
N ALA A 108 -12.58 17.90 -8.12
CA ALA A 108 -13.19 17.21 -6.98
C ALA A 108 -13.54 15.75 -7.31
N MET A 109 -14.07 15.49 -8.51
CA MET A 109 -14.40 14.13 -8.96
C MET A 109 -13.14 13.28 -9.16
N ALA A 110 -12.10 13.80 -9.80
CA ALA A 110 -10.83 13.09 -9.97
C ALA A 110 -10.21 12.74 -8.62
N LEU A 111 -10.22 13.68 -7.67
CA LEU A 111 -9.72 13.47 -6.32
C LEU A 111 -10.51 12.41 -5.56
N GLU A 112 -11.85 12.41 -5.70
CA GLU A 112 -12.72 11.41 -5.07
C GLU A 112 -12.47 10.01 -5.64
N ARG A 113 -12.24 9.86 -6.96
CA ARG A 113 -11.85 8.58 -7.57
C ARG A 113 -10.54 8.04 -7.01
N LEU A 114 -9.53 8.91 -6.89
CA LEU A 114 -8.23 8.54 -6.32
C LEU A 114 -8.36 8.17 -4.84
N PHE A 115 -9.17 8.91 -4.08
CA PHE A 115 -9.48 8.62 -2.69
C PHE A 115 -10.17 7.26 -2.55
N CYS A 116 -11.18 6.97 -3.36
CA CYS A 116 -11.85 5.67 -3.40
C CYS A 116 -10.86 4.55 -3.74
N PHE A 117 -10.02 4.72 -4.76
CA PHE A 117 -8.99 3.73 -5.10
C PHE A 117 -8.04 3.48 -3.92
N ALA A 118 -7.52 4.53 -3.29
CA ALA A 118 -6.59 4.43 -2.19
C ALA A 118 -7.21 3.75 -0.96
N LEU A 119 -8.46 4.08 -0.64
CA LEU A 119 -9.22 3.45 0.44
C LEU A 119 -9.46 1.95 0.16
N ALA A 120 -9.88 1.61 -1.06
CA ALA A 120 -10.15 0.23 -1.46
C ALA A 120 -8.90 -0.65 -1.31
N TRP A 121 -7.75 -0.21 -1.81
CA TRP A 121 -6.52 -1.00 -1.77
C TRP A 121 -5.85 -1.05 -0.40
N SER A 122 -6.01 0.00 0.42
CA SER A 122 -5.41 0.04 1.76
C SER A 122 -6.22 -0.73 2.80
N VAL A 123 -7.54 -0.67 2.73
CA VAL A 123 -8.43 -1.43 3.62
C VAL A 123 -8.68 -2.82 3.07
N GLY A 124 -9.09 -2.91 1.81
CA GLY A 124 -9.49 -4.16 1.18
C GLY A 124 -8.35 -5.07 0.74
N GLY A 125 -7.11 -4.55 0.68
CA GLY A 125 -5.93 -5.37 0.42
C GLY A 125 -5.76 -6.51 1.45
N LEU A 126 -6.18 -6.29 2.70
CA LEU A 126 -6.11 -7.27 3.79
C LEU A 126 -7.36 -8.15 3.91
N LEU A 127 -8.44 -7.81 3.20
CA LEU A 127 -9.72 -8.50 3.27
C LEU A 127 -9.77 -9.71 2.35
N GLU A 128 -10.45 -10.76 2.80
CA GLU A 128 -10.85 -11.89 1.97
C GLU A 128 -11.87 -11.49 0.87
N PRO A 129 -12.01 -12.26 -0.23
CA PRO A 129 -12.85 -11.89 -1.38
C PRO A 129 -14.32 -11.56 -1.03
N ALA A 130 -14.91 -12.25 -0.05
CA ALA A 130 -16.29 -11.98 0.38
C ALA A 130 -16.43 -10.60 1.04
N ASP A 131 -15.45 -10.21 1.85
CA ASP A 131 -15.44 -8.92 2.54
C ASP A 131 -15.03 -7.77 1.60
N ARG A 132 -14.22 -8.05 0.57
CA ARG A 132 -13.98 -7.09 -0.54
C ARG A 132 -15.27 -6.72 -1.26
N LYS A 133 -16.19 -7.67 -1.49
CA LYS A 133 -17.52 -7.38 -2.07
C LYS A 133 -18.36 -6.50 -1.13
N ARG A 134 -18.29 -6.72 0.18
CA ARG A 134 -18.98 -5.88 1.18
C ARG A 134 -18.43 -4.46 1.19
N LEU A 135 -17.10 -4.31 1.19
CA LEU A 135 -16.41 -3.03 1.07
C LEU A 135 -16.82 -2.28 -0.21
N HIS A 136 -16.85 -2.97 -1.35
CA HIS A 136 -17.25 -2.37 -2.62
C HIS A 136 -18.67 -1.79 -2.55
N LYS A 137 -19.66 -2.57 -2.09
CA LYS A 137 -21.05 -2.11 -1.91
C LYS A 137 -21.17 -0.94 -0.93
N PHE A 138 -20.38 -0.95 0.13
CA PHE A 138 -20.32 0.17 1.05
C PHE A 138 -19.84 1.44 0.34
N MET A 139 -18.73 1.38 -0.40
CA MET A 139 -18.21 2.54 -1.10
C MET A 139 -19.17 3.04 -2.18
N GLU A 140 -19.78 2.14 -2.94
CA GLU A 140 -20.77 2.48 -3.97
C GLU A 140 -21.98 3.23 -3.41
N SER A 141 -22.47 2.85 -2.22
CA SER A 141 -23.61 3.52 -1.60
C SER A 141 -23.33 4.89 -0.99
N HIS A 142 -22.05 5.28 -0.85
CA HIS A 142 -21.65 6.53 -0.17
C HIS A 142 -20.82 7.47 -1.04
N ALA A 143 -20.20 6.97 -2.10
CA ALA A 143 -19.47 7.80 -3.05
C ALA A 143 -20.45 8.60 -3.93
N LYS A 144 -19.99 9.76 -4.44
CA LYS A 144 -20.78 10.53 -5.39
C LYS A 144 -20.98 9.76 -6.71
N PRO A 145 -22.09 10.02 -7.44
CA PRO A 145 -22.28 9.45 -8.77
C PRO A 145 -21.07 9.73 -9.68
N GLY A 146 -20.47 8.69 -10.24
CA GLY A 146 -19.28 8.78 -11.11
C GLY A 146 -17.91 8.73 -10.40
N ALA A 147 -17.88 8.68 -9.06
CA ALA A 147 -16.65 8.50 -8.28
C ALA A 147 -16.22 7.02 -8.19
N MET A 148 -17.17 6.09 -8.27
CA MET A 148 -16.90 4.65 -8.36
C MET A 148 -16.89 4.19 -9.84
N PRO A 149 -16.14 3.13 -10.17
CA PRO A 149 -16.13 2.58 -11.52
C PRO A 149 -17.52 2.02 -11.88
N ALA A 150 -17.95 2.23 -13.12
CA ALA A 150 -19.16 1.60 -13.66
C ALA A 150 -18.84 0.14 -13.97
N ILE A 151 -19.24 -0.76 -13.07
CA ILE A 151 -18.90 -2.18 -13.14
C ILE A 151 -20.17 -3.01 -13.12
N ASP A 152 -20.34 -3.85 -14.14
CA ASP A 152 -21.43 -4.81 -14.19
C ASP A 152 -21.09 -6.13 -13.49
N GLY A 153 -22.12 -6.74 -12.92
CA GLY A 153 -22.11 -8.10 -12.40
C GLY A 153 -21.44 -8.24 -11.03
N ASP A 154 -20.65 -9.30 -10.89
CA ASP A 154 -20.05 -9.72 -9.61
C ASP A 154 -18.63 -9.16 -9.38
N ARG A 155 -18.21 -8.25 -10.26
CA ARG A 155 -16.91 -7.55 -10.21
C ARG A 155 -16.96 -6.42 -9.19
N THR A 156 -15.79 -5.96 -8.78
CA THR A 156 -15.58 -4.97 -7.74
C THR A 156 -14.59 -3.89 -8.18
N ILE A 157 -14.40 -2.87 -7.36
CA ILE A 157 -13.39 -1.83 -7.58
C ILE A 157 -11.97 -2.38 -7.79
N PHE A 158 -11.65 -3.58 -7.28
CA PHE A 158 -10.34 -4.22 -7.43
C PHE A 158 -10.03 -4.65 -8.88
N GLU A 159 -11.06 -4.77 -9.72
CA GLU A 159 -10.92 -5.03 -11.16
C GLU A 159 -10.69 -3.77 -11.99
N SER A 160 -10.61 -2.59 -11.36
CA SER A 160 -10.39 -1.30 -12.03
C SER A 160 -9.23 -0.52 -11.40
N ARG A 161 -8.64 0.38 -12.20
CA ARG A 161 -7.65 1.37 -11.78
C ARG A 161 -8.03 2.74 -12.31
N VAL A 162 -7.57 3.80 -11.64
CA VAL A 162 -7.67 5.15 -12.19
C VAL A 162 -6.53 5.33 -13.19
N ASP A 163 -6.86 5.71 -14.43
CA ASP A 163 -5.85 5.99 -15.44
C ASP A 163 -5.16 7.33 -15.13
N THR A 164 -3.83 7.34 -15.17
CA THR A 164 -3.04 8.52 -14.80
C THR A 164 -3.13 9.66 -15.81
N LYS A 165 -3.57 9.38 -17.05
CA LYS A 165 -3.69 10.39 -18.13
C LYS A 165 -5.10 10.96 -18.25
N THR A 166 -6.14 10.15 -18.02
CA THR A 166 -7.53 10.61 -18.15
C THR A 166 -8.20 10.88 -16.81
N LEU A 167 -7.68 10.35 -15.70
CA LEU A 167 -8.28 10.39 -14.36
C LEU A 167 -9.67 9.73 -14.31
N GLU A 168 -9.89 8.79 -15.23
CA GLU A 168 -11.08 7.98 -15.33
C GLU A 168 -10.78 6.54 -14.95
N TRP A 169 -11.83 5.80 -14.62
CA TRP A 169 -11.73 4.38 -14.34
C TRP A 169 -11.42 3.59 -15.61
N SER A 170 -10.44 2.71 -15.52
CA SER A 170 -10.04 1.81 -16.59
C SER A 170 -9.86 0.39 -16.05
N SER A 171 -10.15 -0.61 -16.88
CA SER A 171 -9.87 -2.00 -16.54
C SER A 171 -8.37 -2.26 -16.51
N TRP A 172 -7.94 -3.13 -15.60
CA TRP A 172 -6.56 -3.61 -15.65
C TRP A 172 -6.27 -4.38 -16.94
N LYS A 173 -5.05 -4.22 -17.43
CA LYS A 173 -4.51 -5.00 -18.55
C LYS A 173 -3.11 -5.47 -18.16
N PRO A 174 -2.79 -6.77 -18.26
CA PRO A 174 -1.43 -7.23 -18.06
C PRO A 174 -0.53 -6.65 -19.15
N ASP A 175 0.73 -6.41 -18.79
CA ASP A 175 1.75 -6.00 -19.76
C ASP A 175 1.90 -7.08 -20.83
N ALA A 176 2.22 -6.67 -22.06
CA ALA A 176 2.53 -7.62 -23.12
C ALA A 176 3.72 -8.48 -22.68
N TRP A 177 3.57 -9.79 -22.78
CA TRP A 177 4.60 -10.74 -22.43
C TRP A 177 4.94 -11.58 -23.64
N GLU A 178 6.20 -11.53 -24.04
CA GLU A 178 6.75 -12.33 -25.13
C GLU A 178 7.55 -13.48 -24.54
N TYR A 179 7.39 -14.65 -25.15
CA TYR A 179 8.15 -15.82 -24.75
C TYR A 179 9.62 -15.57 -25.06
N PRO A 180 10.55 -15.75 -24.11
CA PRO A 180 11.96 -15.53 -24.39
C PRO A 180 12.45 -16.52 -25.44
N ASP A 181 13.06 -16.03 -26.52
CA ASP A 181 13.76 -16.88 -27.48
C ASP A 181 15.09 -17.32 -26.85
N ASP A 182 15.14 -18.56 -26.37
CA ASP A 182 16.35 -19.12 -25.78
C ASP A 182 16.71 -20.44 -26.47
N GLU A 183 17.79 -20.40 -27.23
CA GLU A 183 18.36 -21.54 -27.98
C GLU A 183 19.01 -22.58 -27.04
N GLY A 184 19.23 -22.25 -25.75
CA GLY A 184 19.93 -23.08 -24.77
C GLY A 184 19.07 -23.98 -23.87
N GLY A 185 17.75 -23.94 -24.03
CA GLY A 185 16.80 -24.69 -23.19
C GLY A 185 16.32 -23.89 -21.99
N LEU A 186 15.08 -23.39 -22.08
CA LEU A 186 14.46 -22.58 -21.05
C LEU A 186 14.24 -23.37 -19.77
N ASN A 187 14.72 -22.81 -18.66
CA ASN A 187 14.33 -23.30 -17.34
C ASN A 187 12.92 -22.79 -17.01
N PHE A 188 11.91 -23.59 -17.36
CA PHE A 188 10.49 -23.32 -17.07
C PHE A 188 10.23 -22.98 -15.59
N SER A 189 11.05 -23.47 -14.66
CA SER A 189 10.89 -23.20 -13.23
C SER A 189 11.22 -21.75 -12.84
N ASN A 190 11.95 -21.01 -13.68
CA ASN A 190 12.31 -19.61 -13.46
C ASN A 190 11.50 -18.63 -14.33
N LEU A 191 10.57 -19.13 -15.15
CA LEU A 191 9.79 -18.30 -16.06
C LEU A 191 8.76 -17.49 -15.27
N LEU A 192 8.93 -16.16 -15.27
CA LEU A 192 8.01 -15.23 -14.61
C LEU A 192 7.02 -14.69 -15.65
N VAL A 193 5.79 -15.20 -15.61
CA VAL A 193 4.70 -14.77 -16.48
C VAL A 193 3.79 -13.78 -15.73
N PRO A 194 3.59 -12.55 -16.26
CA PRO A 194 2.67 -11.59 -15.68
C PRO A 194 1.24 -12.13 -15.66
N THR A 195 0.69 -12.29 -14.47
CA THR A 195 -0.73 -12.58 -14.22
C THR A 195 -1.47 -11.32 -13.80
N MET A 196 -2.80 -11.38 -13.75
CA MET A 196 -3.59 -10.22 -13.36
C MET A 196 -3.22 -9.73 -11.95
N ASP A 197 -3.04 -10.66 -11.02
CA ASP A 197 -2.70 -10.34 -9.64
C ASP A 197 -1.29 -9.76 -9.51
N SER A 198 -0.32 -10.24 -10.31
CA SER A 198 1.00 -9.63 -10.34
C SER A 198 0.98 -8.22 -10.91
N THR A 199 0.19 -7.94 -11.95
CA THR A 199 0.09 -6.60 -12.53
C THR A 199 -0.47 -5.60 -11.53
N ARG A 200 -1.55 -5.97 -10.82
CA ARG A 200 -2.14 -5.14 -9.75
C ARG A 200 -1.15 -4.88 -8.63
N SER A 201 -0.46 -5.93 -8.18
CA SER A 201 0.52 -5.84 -7.09
C SER A 201 1.73 -5.00 -7.49
N ILE A 202 2.28 -5.21 -8.69
CA ILE A 202 3.41 -4.43 -9.23
C ILE A 202 3.03 -2.95 -9.39
N PHE A 203 1.81 -2.65 -9.80
CA PHE A 203 1.33 -1.26 -9.86
C PHE A 203 1.40 -0.58 -8.48
N LEU A 204 0.89 -1.24 -7.43
CA LEU A 204 0.95 -0.70 -6.06
C LEU A 204 2.39 -0.60 -5.56
N LEU A 205 3.22 -1.62 -5.83
CA LEU A 205 4.64 -1.62 -5.49
C LEU A 205 5.35 -0.42 -6.10
N ARG A 206 5.19 -0.18 -7.41
CA ARG A 206 5.76 0.98 -8.12
C ARG A 206 5.28 2.30 -7.52
N THR A 207 3.95 2.42 -7.33
CA THR A 207 3.33 3.65 -6.82
C THR A 207 3.85 4.06 -5.44
N ILE A 208 4.05 3.09 -4.54
CA ILE A 208 4.53 3.37 -3.19
C ILE A 208 6.07 3.49 -3.17
N GLN A 209 6.78 2.71 -3.98
CA GLN A 209 8.25 2.76 -4.11
C GLN A 209 8.75 4.13 -4.55
N ASP A 210 8.03 4.85 -5.42
CA ASP A 210 8.41 6.21 -5.86
C ASP A 210 8.63 7.16 -4.67
N ARG A 211 7.96 6.90 -3.54
CA ARG A 211 8.09 7.66 -2.29
C ARG A 211 8.98 6.98 -1.24
N ARG A 212 9.63 5.87 -1.59
CA ARG A 212 10.52 5.07 -0.72
C ARG A 212 9.86 4.61 0.58
N ILE A 213 8.56 4.31 0.53
CA ILE A 213 7.81 3.80 1.67
C ILE A 213 7.91 2.26 1.69
N PRO A 214 8.24 1.63 2.83
CA PRO A 214 8.31 0.17 2.94
C PRO A 214 6.95 -0.50 2.70
N ILE A 215 6.95 -1.67 2.06
CA ILE A 215 5.74 -2.41 1.70
C ILE A 215 5.83 -3.83 2.25
N LEU A 216 4.73 -4.32 2.84
CA LEU A 216 4.58 -5.69 3.30
C LEU A 216 3.56 -6.44 2.44
N MET A 217 4.00 -7.51 1.79
CA MET A 217 3.11 -8.43 1.07
C MET A 217 2.81 -9.64 1.94
N VAL A 218 1.53 -9.86 2.24
CA VAL A 218 1.05 -10.99 3.05
C VAL A 218 0.19 -11.93 2.21
N GLY A 219 0.18 -13.21 2.57
CA GLY A 219 -0.62 -14.24 1.90
C GLY A 219 -0.07 -15.64 2.16
N GLY A 220 -0.89 -16.67 1.94
CA GLY A 220 -0.50 -18.07 2.17
C GLY A 220 0.70 -18.53 1.33
N PRO A 221 1.34 -19.66 1.66
CA PRO A 221 2.39 -20.24 0.81
C PRO A 221 1.84 -20.52 -0.60
N GLY A 222 2.67 -20.32 -1.63
CA GLY A 222 2.28 -20.55 -3.03
C GLY A 222 1.51 -19.41 -3.70
N THR A 223 1.21 -18.29 -3.03
CA THR A 223 0.45 -17.16 -3.63
C THR A 223 1.29 -16.21 -4.49
N ALA A 224 2.31 -16.71 -5.20
CA ALA A 224 3.17 -15.96 -6.13
C ALA A 224 3.80 -14.64 -5.59
N LYS A 225 3.86 -14.43 -4.26
CA LYS A 225 4.41 -13.21 -3.64
C LYS A 225 5.87 -12.98 -4.05
N THR A 226 6.69 -14.02 -3.88
CA THR A 226 8.11 -14.01 -4.25
C THR A 226 8.28 -13.76 -5.75
N SER A 227 7.54 -14.47 -6.61
CA SER A 227 7.58 -14.28 -8.07
C SER A 227 7.22 -12.85 -8.48
N THR A 228 6.19 -12.27 -7.84
CA THR A 228 5.75 -10.89 -8.08
C THR A 228 6.80 -9.87 -7.64
N ALA A 229 7.40 -10.08 -6.46
CA ALA A 229 8.49 -9.25 -5.97
C ALA A 229 9.70 -9.29 -6.91
N LEU A 230 10.06 -10.48 -7.41
CA LEU A 230 11.16 -10.66 -8.35
C LEU A 230 10.88 -9.97 -9.70
N MET A 231 9.65 -10.07 -10.22
CA MET A 231 9.24 -9.33 -11.42
C MET A 231 9.37 -7.81 -11.22
N PHE A 232 8.95 -7.31 -10.06
CA PHE A 232 9.10 -5.90 -9.72
C PHE A 232 10.58 -5.48 -9.65
N LEU A 233 11.43 -6.23 -8.94
CA LEU A 233 12.87 -5.93 -8.82
C LEU A 233 13.58 -5.98 -10.18
N ALA A 234 13.20 -6.90 -11.06
CA ALA A 234 13.74 -7.00 -12.42
C ALA A 234 13.35 -5.78 -13.29
N SER A 235 12.26 -5.09 -12.94
CA SER A 235 11.83 -3.87 -13.64
C SER A 235 12.51 -2.58 -13.16
N LEU A 236 13.31 -2.65 -12.09
CA LEU A 236 14.06 -1.50 -11.59
C LEU A 236 15.29 -1.26 -12.48
N ASP A 237 15.57 -0.01 -12.80
CA ASP A 237 16.74 0.37 -13.59
C ASP A 237 18.04 0.18 -12.78
N PRO A 238 18.94 -0.74 -13.16
CA PRO A 238 20.19 -0.98 -12.45
C PRO A 238 21.15 0.21 -12.44
N ALA A 239 20.97 1.19 -13.35
CA ALA A 239 21.79 2.39 -13.38
C ALA A 239 21.48 3.33 -12.20
N THR A 240 20.22 3.36 -11.74
CA THR A 240 19.75 4.27 -10.68
C THR A 240 19.41 3.56 -9.36
N MET A 241 19.02 2.29 -9.42
CA MET A 241 18.49 1.52 -8.29
C MET A 241 19.17 0.16 -8.16
N LEU A 242 19.87 -0.06 -7.06
CA LEU A 242 20.40 -1.37 -6.69
C LEU A 242 19.28 -2.22 -6.07
N SER A 243 19.17 -3.50 -6.42
CA SER A 243 18.25 -4.43 -5.77
C SER A 243 19.02 -5.48 -4.96
N LYS A 244 18.59 -5.72 -3.72
CA LYS A 244 19.16 -6.75 -2.84
C LYS A 244 18.05 -7.66 -2.34
N ARG A 245 18.18 -8.96 -2.60
CA ARG A 245 17.31 -9.98 -2.02
C ARG A 245 17.95 -10.58 -0.78
N VAL A 246 17.17 -10.72 0.29
CA VAL A 246 17.54 -11.44 1.50
C VAL A 246 16.42 -12.41 1.85
N ASN A 247 16.74 -13.69 1.99
CA ASN A 247 15.77 -14.71 2.37
C ASN A 247 15.96 -15.04 3.84
N PHE A 248 14.92 -14.88 4.65
CA PHE A 248 14.98 -15.24 6.05
C PHE A 248 14.74 -16.74 6.24
N SER A 249 15.34 -17.25 7.30
CA SER A 249 15.20 -18.62 7.77
C SER A 249 15.12 -18.61 9.30
N SER A 250 14.79 -19.76 9.90
CA SER A 250 14.72 -19.91 11.35
C SER A 250 16.02 -19.56 12.08
N ALA A 251 17.18 -19.67 11.40
CA ALA A 251 18.50 -19.35 11.94
C ALA A 251 18.95 -17.91 11.67
N THR A 252 18.15 -17.11 10.95
CA THR A 252 18.54 -15.74 10.60
C THR A 252 18.56 -14.86 11.85
N THR A 253 19.70 -14.24 12.15
CA THR A 253 19.85 -13.30 13.26
C THR A 253 19.84 -11.84 12.76
N PRO A 254 19.55 -10.85 13.63
CA PRO A 254 19.64 -9.43 13.25
C PRO A 254 21.02 -9.05 12.69
N ARG A 255 22.09 -9.66 13.23
CA ARG A 255 23.45 -9.44 12.77
C ARG A 255 23.67 -9.95 11.35
N MET A 256 23.18 -11.15 11.03
CA MET A 256 23.26 -11.71 9.67
C MET A 256 22.52 -10.85 8.65
N PHE A 257 21.35 -10.31 9.01
CA PHE A 257 20.63 -9.39 8.14
C PHE A 257 21.44 -8.11 7.89
N GLN A 258 21.97 -7.50 8.95
CA GLN A 258 22.79 -6.31 8.84
C GLN A 258 24.03 -6.55 7.96
N ASP A 259 24.79 -7.61 8.21
CA ASP A 259 26.00 -7.93 7.44
C ASP A 259 25.67 -8.21 5.96
N SER A 260 24.52 -8.85 5.67
CA SER A 260 24.07 -9.12 4.30
C SER A 260 23.74 -7.84 3.51
N VAL A 261 23.11 -6.85 4.17
CA VAL A 261 22.80 -5.55 3.56
C VAL A 261 24.07 -4.73 3.40
N GLU A 262 24.91 -4.65 4.45
CA GLU A 262 26.18 -3.90 4.42
C GLU A 262 27.16 -4.44 3.37
N ALA A 263 27.14 -5.75 3.06
CA ALA A 263 27.95 -6.34 2.01
C ALA A 263 27.69 -5.79 0.59
N SER A 264 26.57 -5.07 0.40
CA SER A 264 26.21 -4.44 -0.88
C SER A 264 26.29 -2.91 -0.84
N LEU A 265 26.84 -2.35 0.25
CA LEU A 265 26.96 -0.91 0.48
C LEU A 265 28.42 -0.48 0.66
N ASP A 266 28.73 0.74 0.24
CA ASP A 266 30.02 1.37 0.52
C ASP A 266 29.96 2.11 1.85
N LYS A 267 31.05 2.01 2.61
CA LYS A 267 31.25 2.79 3.83
C LYS A 267 31.69 4.21 3.46
N ARG A 268 30.84 5.21 3.71
CA ARG A 268 31.09 6.62 3.36
C ARG A 268 31.76 7.45 4.47
N GLY A 269 32.09 6.81 5.60
CA GLY A 269 32.73 7.43 6.77
C GLY A 269 31.96 7.17 8.06
N GLY A 270 32.68 7.01 9.18
CA GLY A 270 32.08 6.71 10.48
C GLY A 270 31.18 5.47 10.47
N ARG A 271 29.88 5.66 10.76
CA ARG A 271 28.83 4.63 10.77
C ARG A 271 27.84 4.78 9.61
N THR A 272 28.20 5.53 8.57
CA THR A 272 27.33 5.80 7.42
C THR A 272 27.63 4.84 6.27
N PHE A 273 26.59 4.19 5.77
CA PHE A 273 26.64 3.28 4.63
C PHE A 273 25.71 3.81 3.53
N GLY A 274 26.09 3.60 2.28
CA GLY A 274 25.22 3.95 1.16
C GLY A 274 25.61 3.19 -0.11
N PRO A 275 24.69 3.05 -1.07
CA PRO A 275 24.98 2.30 -2.28
C PRO A 275 26.08 2.98 -3.11
N VAL A 276 26.78 2.19 -3.92
CA VAL A 276 27.89 2.66 -4.75
C VAL A 276 27.40 3.78 -5.69
N ASN A 277 28.25 4.78 -5.96
CA ASN A 277 28.01 5.84 -6.94
C ASN A 277 26.73 6.68 -6.72
N GLY A 278 26.24 6.78 -5.49
CA GLY A 278 25.07 7.62 -5.18
C GLY A 278 23.75 7.03 -5.65
N LYS A 279 23.70 5.76 -6.04
CA LYS A 279 22.47 5.04 -6.36
C LYS A 279 21.57 4.89 -5.12
N ASP A 280 20.29 4.66 -5.35
CA ASP A 280 19.37 4.17 -4.32
C ASP A 280 19.45 2.64 -4.25
N MET A 281 18.95 2.05 -3.15
CA MET A 281 18.88 0.59 -3.01
C MET A 281 17.52 0.15 -2.45
N THR A 282 16.91 -0.81 -3.14
CA THR A 282 15.71 -1.53 -2.69
C THR A 282 16.12 -2.88 -2.11
N VAL A 283 15.72 -3.13 -0.86
CA VAL A 283 15.93 -4.42 -0.20
C VAL A 283 14.61 -5.18 -0.17
N PHE A 284 14.60 -6.37 -0.78
CA PHE A 284 13.50 -7.31 -0.67
C PHE A 284 13.83 -8.39 0.35
N VAL A 285 12.98 -8.51 1.36
CA VAL A 285 13.08 -9.54 2.40
C VAL A 285 12.00 -10.58 2.16
N ASP A 286 12.42 -11.80 1.84
CA ASP A 286 11.53 -12.95 1.70
C ASP A 286 11.37 -13.64 3.06
N ASP A 287 10.16 -14.15 3.34
CA ASP A 287 9.84 -14.91 4.55
C ASP A 287 10.18 -14.20 5.89
N ILE A 288 9.84 -12.92 6.00
CA ILE A 288 10.17 -12.07 7.17
C ILE A 288 9.72 -12.62 8.52
N SER A 289 8.68 -13.47 8.55
CA SER A 289 8.13 -14.10 9.77
C SER A 289 8.87 -15.35 10.22
N MET A 290 9.84 -15.86 9.45
CA MET A 290 10.54 -17.12 9.73
C MET A 290 11.57 -17.11 10.87
N PRO A 291 12.32 -16.03 11.14
CA PRO A 291 13.32 -16.04 12.20
C PRO A 291 12.72 -16.42 13.56
N ALA A 292 13.43 -17.24 14.33
CA ALA A 292 12.96 -17.64 15.65
C ALA A 292 12.81 -16.41 16.56
N GLN A 293 11.67 -16.30 17.25
CA GLN A 293 11.49 -15.23 18.24
C GLN A 293 12.35 -15.51 19.49
N PRO A 294 13.09 -14.51 19.99
CA PRO A 294 13.90 -14.64 21.21
C PRO A 294 13.08 -14.70 22.50
#